data_AF-A0A4U0VWW6-F1
#
_entry.id   AF-A0A4U0VWW6-F1
#
_cell.length_a   1.000
_cell.length_b   1.000
_cell.length_c   1.000
_cell.angle_alpha   90.00
_cell.angle_beta   90.00
_cell.angle_gamma   90.00
#
_symmetry.space_group_name_H-M   'P 1'
#
loop_
_entity.id
_entity.type
_entity.pdbx_description
1 polymer ?
#
loop_
_entity_poly.entity_id
_entity_poly.type
_entity_poly.pdbx_seq_one_letter_code
_entity_poly.pdbx_strand_id
1 'polypeptide(L)'
;MSSKGKRTWDALTYDIFLWTFNIIIDLFFREIHPRSTWRIPKHGPVIFVAAPHANQFIDPLILMRTVRQDAKRRIAFLIAAKSMSRKFIGWAASLVSAVPVGRALDMKKPAKGKIYLPDPEGDPTLVRGTGTDFLDEKVYMLGGLLVLPSVNNSAANTEIKEVISATEIRLKKAFRGDIAIKQLTGQDIGQGNGHLPSDSPPEKSGAEFQGTSFDVAPHINQSNVYEAVFTRIREGGCIGIFPEGGSHDRTELLPLKAGLAIMALGALAENPDCGVTIVPVGMNYFHAHKFRSRAVIEFGYPITIDNELRLTAVTTLAPDYDTLMLIQAVRRLYNPKGKRLPLPMAVELNRRLVKGYTTYQSDPRVVNLKQQVLAYNRTLFRIGIRDHQVSC
;
A
#
# COMPACT_ATOMS: atom_id res chain seq x y z
N MET A 1 -18.88 13.54 29.40
CA MET A 1 -17.44 13.69 29.77
C MET A 1 -16.80 14.77 28.92
N SER A 2 -16.10 15.72 29.52
CA SER A 2 -15.30 16.73 28.79
C SER A 2 -14.29 16.04 27.87
N SER A 3 -14.05 16.59 26.67
CA SER A 3 -13.08 16.09 25.66
C SER A 3 -11.70 15.80 26.27
N LYS A 4 -11.25 16.63 27.23
CA LYS A 4 -10.01 16.42 27.98
C LYS A 4 -10.03 15.18 28.87
N GLY A 5 -11.14 14.96 29.59
CA GLY A 5 -11.31 13.82 30.48
C GLY A 5 -11.32 12.50 29.72
N LYS A 6 -11.96 12.45 28.54
CA LYS A 6 -11.95 11.25 27.69
C LYS A 6 -10.53 10.90 27.22
N ARG A 7 -9.75 11.88 26.76
CA ARG A 7 -8.35 11.67 26.33
C ARG A 7 -7.43 11.19 27.45
N THR A 8 -7.61 11.66 28.69
CA THR A 8 -6.83 11.17 29.83
C THR A 8 -7.16 9.72 30.18
N TRP A 9 -8.43 9.33 30.09
CA TRP A 9 -8.84 7.94 30.26
C TRP A 9 -8.29 7.04 29.15
N ASP A 10 -8.37 7.46 27.89
CA ASP A 10 -7.81 6.71 26.75
C ASP A 10 -6.28 6.54 26.86
N ALA A 11 -5.58 7.55 27.39
CA ALA A 11 -4.15 7.47 27.65
C ALA A 11 -3.79 6.50 28.79
N LEU A 12 -4.60 6.47 29.84
CA LEU A 12 -4.43 5.57 30.97
C LEU A 12 -4.72 4.12 30.58
N THR A 13 -5.80 3.88 29.83
CA THR A 13 -6.16 2.53 29.35
C THR A 13 -5.08 1.98 28.43
N TYR A 14 -4.55 2.80 27.52
CA TYR A 14 -3.40 2.45 26.69
C TYR A 14 -2.20 2.01 27.54
N ASP A 15 -1.84 2.81 28.55
CA ASP A 15 -0.65 2.56 29.37
C ASP A 15 -0.80 1.31 30.24
N ILE A 16 -1.99 1.07 30.82
CA ILE A 16 -2.28 -0.14 31.60
C ILE A 16 -2.24 -1.37 30.69
N PHE A 17 -2.88 -1.29 29.52
CA PHE A 17 -2.87 -2.40 28.56
C PHE A 17 -1.44 -2.75 28.13
N LEU A 18 -0.66 -1.73 27.75
CA LEU A 18 0.73 -1.92 27.35
C LEU A 18 1.59 -2.46 28.50
N TRP A 19 1.36 -2.00 29.74
CA TRP A 19 2.04 -2.52 30.92
C TRP A 19 1.77 -4.02 31.13
N THR A 20 0.52 -4.47 31.01
CA THR A 20 0.18 -5.90 31.10
C THR A 20 0.90 -6.73 30.02
N PHE A 21 0.93 -6.23 28.78
CA PHE A 21 1.64 -6.91 27.70
C PHE A 21 3.17 -6.86 27.85
N ASN A 22 3.72 -5.85 28.53
CA ASN A 22 5.16 -5.82 28.82
C ASN A 22 5.59 -7.01 29.67
N ILE A 23 4.77 -7.44 30.63
CA ILE A 23 5.04 -8.64 31.45
C ILE A 23 5.16 -9.88 30.56
N ILE A 24 4.24 -10.02 29.59
CA ILE A 24 4.26 -11.13 28.63
C ILE A 24 5.53 -11.04 27.76
N ILE A 25 5.85 -9.85 27.27
CA ILE A 25 7.05 -9.63 26.44
C ILE A 25 8.33 -9.97 27.23
N ASP A 26 8.45 -9.58 28.50
CA ASP A 26 9.61 -9.90 29.36
C ASP A 26 9.72 -11.39 29.72
N LEU A 27 8.61 -12.12 29.68
CA LEU A 27 8.62 -13.57 29.79
C LEU A 27 9.21 -14.21 28.52
N PHE A 28 8.75 -13.78 27.35
CA PHE A 28 9.11 -14.33 26.05
C PHE A 28 10.50 -13.93 25.55
N PHE A 29 10.95 -12.71 25.83
CA PHE A 29 12.26 -12.20 25.42
C PHE A 29 13.17 -12.06 26.63
N ARG A 30 14.41 -12.53 26.51
CA ARG A 30 15.42 -12.28 27.53
C ARG A 30 15.82 -10.82 27.58
N GLU A 31 15.91 -10.20 26.41
CA GLU A 31 16.34 -8.82 26.25
C GLU A 31 15.76 -8.23 24.97
N ILE A 32 15.29 -7.00 25.06
CA ILE A 32 14.90 -6.17 23.92
C ILE A 32 15.79 -4.95 24.01
N HIS A 33 16.67 -4.81 23.02
CA HIS A 33 17.74 -3.82 23.06
C HIS A 33 17.41 -2.68 22.08
N PRO A 34 16.92 -1.53 22.57
CA PRO A 34 16.60 -0.41 21.72
C PRO A 34 17.87 0.42 21.42
N ARG A 35 18.08 0.75 20.15
CA ARG A 35 19.23 1.51 19.63
C ARG A 35 18.75 2.83 19.05
N SER A 36 19.51 3.89 19.27
CA SER A 36 19.25 5.20 18.65
C SER A 36 17.93 5.86 19.07
N THR A 37 17.39 5.55 20.26
CA THR A 37 16.09 6.08 20.72
C THR A 37 16.09 7.59 20.94
N TRP A 38 17.27 8.19 21.15
CA TRP A 38 17.45 9.66 21.17
C TRP A 38 17.07 10.35 19.85
N ARG A 39 16.98 9.59 18.73
CA ARG A 39 16.52 10.11 17.44
C ARG A 39 15.01 10.26 17.35
N ILE A 40 14.24 9.70 18.29
CA ILE A 40 12.77 9.78 18.26
C ILE A 40 12.34 11.22 18.58
N PRO A 41 11.57 11.89 17.70
CA PRO A 41 11.03 13.21 17.99
C PRO A 41 10.09 13.17 19.21
N LYS A 42 10.33 14.06 20.18
CA LYS A 42 9.51 14.19 21.40
C LYS A 42 8.21 14.98 21.16
N HIS A 43 8.19 15.82 20.14
CA HIS A 43 7.09 16.70 19.79
C HIS A 43 6.77 16.60 18.30
N GLY A 44 5.57 17.05 17.94
CA GLY A 44 5.06 16.97 16.58
C GLY A 44 4.59 15.56 16.20
N PRO A 45 3.96 15.42 15.03
CA PRO A 45 3.50 14.14 14.53
C PRO A 45 4.64 13.31 13.94
N VAL A 46 4.58 12.00 14.21
CA VAL A 46 5.60 11.05 13.77
C VAL A 46 4.94 9.84 13.13
N ILE A 47 5.43 9.45 11.94
CA ILE A 47 5.09 8.18 11.31
C ILE A 47 6.29 7.25 11.46
N PHE A 48 6.15 6.24 12.31
CA PHE A 48 7.12 5.15 12.44
C PHE A 48 6.90 4.13 11.34
N VAL A 49 7.94 3.90 10.53
CA VAL A 49 7.93 2.94 9.44
C VAL A 49 8.81 1.78 9.83
N ALA A 50 8.20 0.71 10.31
CA ALA A 50 8.91 -0.44 10.88
C ALA A 50 9.02 -1.59 9.89
N ALA A 51 10.22 -2.14 9.75
CA ALA A 51 10.48 -3.31 8.94
C ALA A 51 11.83 -3.98 9.33
N PRO A 52 12.05 -5.26 9.00
CA PRO A 52 11.07 -6.24 8.50
C PRO A 52 9.95 -6.54 9.51
N HIS A 53 8.78 -6.96 9.02
CA HIS A 53 7.64 -7.32 9.85
C HIS A 53 7.56 -8.84 10.05
N ALA A 54 8.22 -9.37 11.07
CA ALA A 54 8.24 -10.81 11.32
C ALA A 54 6.96 -11.32 11.98
N ASN A 55 6.42 -10.58 12.95
CA ASN A 55 5.26 -11.00 13.73
C ASN A 55 4.17 -9.93 13.77
N GLN A 56 2.98 -10.30 13.28
CA GLN A 56 1.83 -9.40 13.15
C GLN A 56 1.34 -8.76 14.47
N PHE A 57 1.65 -9.34 15.63
CA PHE A 57 1.17 -8.87 16.93
C PHE A 57 2.28 -8.44 17.89
N ILE A 58 3.43 -9.14 17.87
CA ILE A 58 4.55 -8.84 18.75
C ILE A 58 5.30 -7.58 18.30
N ASP A 59 5.54 -7.41 16.99
CA ASP A 59 6.30 -6.26 16.49
C ASP A 59 5.66 -4.91 16.89
N PRO A 60 4.34 -4.69 16.71
CA PRO A 60 3.68 -3.48 17.18
C PRO A 60 3.87 -3.27 18.69
N LEU A 61 3.70 -4.31 19.50
CA LEU A 61 3.78 -4.20 20.97
C LEU A 61 5.18 -3.83 21.45
N ILE A 62 6.22 -4.44 20.88
CA ILE A 62 7.60 -4.09 21.23
C ILE A 62 7.90 -2.63 20.84
N LEU A 63 7.43 -2.18 19.67
CA LEU A 63 7.64 -0.80 19.25
C LEU A 63 6.85 0.20 20.11
N MET A 64 5.59 -0.11 20.45
CA MET A 64 4.78 0.67 21.40
C MET A 64 5.49 0.81 22.74
N ARG A 65 5.98 -0.32 23.29
CA ARG A 65 6.73 -0.36 24.55
C ARG A 65 7.94 0.56 24.49
N THR A 66 8.80 0.38 23.49
CA THR A 66 10.07 1.10 23.36
C THR A 66 9.84 2.60 23.25
N VAL A 67 8.92 3.02 22.38
CA VAL A 67 8.60 4.43 22.17
C VAL A 67 7.89 5.05 23.39
N ARG A 68 7.07 4.28 24.10
CA ARG A 68 6.43 4.73 25.35
C ARG A 68 7.42 4.90 26.49
N GLN A 69 8.41 4.01 26.58
CA GLN A 69 9.45 4.04 27.63
C GLN A 69 10.43 5.20 27.39
N ASP A 70 10.96 5.33 26.17
CA ASP A 70 12.09 6.23 25.89
C ASP A 70 11.65 7.62 25.42
N ALA A 71 10.59 7.71 24.62
CA ALA A 71 10.11 8.99 24.08
C ALA A 71 8.84 9.52 24.79
N LYS A 72 8.22 8.72 25.66
CA LYS A 72 6.92 9.03 26.32
C LYS A 72 5.79 9.31 25.32
N ARG A 73 5.88 8.70 24.13
CA ARG A 73 4.90 8.82 23.04
C ARG A 73 4.04 7.56 22.95
N ARG A 74 2.83 7.65 22.39
CA ARG A 74 1.91 6.52 22.18
C ARG A 74 1.66 6.33 20.69
N ILE A 75 1.90 5.13 20.19
CA ILE A 75 1.76 4.80 18.77
C ILE A 75 0.38 4.19 18.53
N ALA A 76 -0.33 4.69 17.54
CA ALA A 76 -1.50 4.05 16.95
C ALA A 76 -1.08 3.30 15.67
N PHE A 77 -1.40 2.01 15.57
CA PHE A 77 -1.09 1.22 14.37
C PHE A 77 -2.29 1.10 13.45
N LEU A 78 -2.01 0.98 12.16
CA LEU A 78 -2.99 0.57 11.17
C LEU A 78 -3.27 -0.94 11.31
N ILE A 79 -4.53 -1.33 11.52
CA ILE A 79 -4.94 -2.74 11.63
C ILE A 79 -6.01 -3.06 10.59
N ALA A 80 -6.00 -4.26 10.02
CA ALA A 80 -7.04 -4.68 9.08
C ALA A 80 -8.43 -4.62 9.75
N ALA A 81 -9.42 -4.02 9.08
CA ALA A 81 -10.78 -3.87 9.60
C ALA A 81 -11.42 -5.23 9.94
N LYS A 82 -11.08 -6.29 9.20
CA LYS A 82 -11.49 -7.67 9.49
C LYS A 82 -10.95 -8.18 10.84
N SER A 83 -9.81 -7.69 11.30
CA SER A 83 -9.29 -8.04 12.63
C SER A 83 -10.10 -7.39 13.74
N MET A 84 -10.72 -6.23 13.48
CA MET A 84 -11.56 -5.52 14.45
C MET A 84 -12.87 -6.25 14.77
N SER A 85 -13.37 -7.09 13.85
CA SER A 85 -14.58 -7.88 14.11
C SER A 85 -14.34 -9.11 15.00
N ARG A 86 -13.07 -9.46 15.26
CA ARG A 86 -12.72 -10.56 16.16
C ARG A 86 -12.77 -10.06 17.60
N LYS A 87 -13.55 -10.73 18.47
CA LYS A 87 -13.83 -10.29 19.85
C LYS A 87 -12.60 -9.81 20.62
N PHE A 88 -11.58 -10.65 20.78
CA PHE A 88 -10.38 -10.32 21.55
C PHE A 88 -9.47 -9.30 20.84
N ILE A 89 -9.25 -9.48 19.53
CA ILE A 89 -8.34 -8.61 18.76
C ILE A 89 -8.92 -7.20 18.60
N GLY A 90 -10.20 -7.09 18.29
CA GLY A 90 -10.90 -5.80 18.19
C GLY A 90 -10.96 -5.07 19.53
N TRP A 91 -11.21 -5.80 20.63
CA TRP A 91 -11.15 -5.23 21.98
C TRP A 91 -9.75 -4.69 22.31
N ALA A 92 -8.70 -5.51 22.12
CA ALA A 92 -7.31 -5.11 22.36
C ALA A 92 -6.87 -3.93 21.46
N ALA A 93 -7.19 -3.98 20.17
CA ALA A 93 -6.89 -2.94 19.20
C ALA A 93 -7.56 -1.60 19.56
N SER A 94 -8.79 -1.66 20.12
CA SER A 94 -9.49 -0.46 20.59
C SER A 94 -8.78 0.19 21.78
N LEU A 95 -8.22 -0.61 22.71
CA LEU A 95 -7.48 -0.09 23.87
C LEU A 95 -6.18 0.64 23.48
N VAL A 96 -5.55 0.22 22.38
CA VAL A 96 -4.33 0.87 21.87
C VAL A 96 -4.61 1.94 20.81
N SER A 97 -5.87 2.33 20.64
CA SER A 97 -6.29 3.32 19.64
C SER A 97 -5.84 2.98 18.21
N ALA A 98 -5.91 1.70 17.83
CA ALA A 98 -5.56 1.26 16.48
C ALA A 98 -6.54 1.84 15.44
N VAL A 99 -6.02 2.15 14.25
CA VAL A 99 -6.81 2.71 13.15
C VAL A 99 -7.22 1.57 12.20
N PRO A 100 -8.53 1.29 12.04
CA PRO A 100 -8.98 0.23 11.15
C PRO A 100 -8.79 0.60 9.68
N VAL A 101 -8.27 -0.34 8.90
CA VAL A 101 -8.03 -0.22 7.46
C VAL A 101 -8.81 -1.30 6.72
N GLY A 102 -9.78 -0.88 5.91
CA GLY A 102 -10.47 -1.78 4.99
C GLY A 102 -9.60 -2.13 3.80
N ARG A 103 -9.45 -3.42 3.47
CA ARG A 103 -8.85 -3.88 2.21
C ARG A 103 -9.90 -4.62 1.40
N ALA A 104 -9.97 -4.36 0.10
CA ALA A 104 -10.96 -4.99 -0.79
C ALA A 104 -10.92 -6.52 -0.66
N LEU A 105 -9.72 -7.09 -0.63
CA LEU A 105 -9.49 -8.54 -0.46
C LEU A 105 -10.07 -9.12 0.85
N ASP A 106 -10.26 -8.32 1.91
CA ASP A 106 -10.86 -8.80 3.16
C ASP A 106 -12.37 -9.01 3.03
N MET A 107 -13.01 -8.38 2.04
CA MET A 107 -14.44 -8.44 1.72
C MET A 107 -14.73 -9.32 0.50
N LYS A 108 -13.76 -10.15 0.07
CA LYS A 108 -13.92 -11.02 -1.08
C LYS A 108 -15.11 -11.98 -0.91
N LYS A 109 -15.88 -12.18 -1.97
CA LYS A 109 -17.00 -13.12 -2.03
C LYS A 109 -16.85 -13.99 -3.28
N PRO A 110 -17.24 -15.28 -3.21
CA PRO A 110 -17.26 -16.14 -4.39
C PRO A 110 -18.21 -15.56 -5.44
N ALA A 111 -17.73 -15.41 -6.66
CA ALA A 111 -18.53 -14.99 -7.79
C ALA A 111 -19.26 -16.19 -8.41
N LYS A 112 -20.39 -15.92 -9.07
CA LYS A 112 -21.10 -16.95 -9.85
C LYS A 112 -20.49 -17.02 -11.24
N GLY A 113 -20.34 -18.25 -11.75
CA GLY A 113 -19.79 -18.52 -13.07
C GLY A 113 -18.27 -18.68 -13.05
N LYS A 114 -17.67 -18.64 -14.25
CA LYS A 114 -16.24 -18.81 -14.48
C LYS A 114 -15.74 -17.70 -15.40
N ILE A 115 -14.46 -17.34 -15.29
CA ILE A 115 -13.81 -16.38 -16.17
C ILE A 115 -12.66 -17.01 -16.95
N TYR A 116 -12.43 -16.50 -18.15
CA TYR A 116 -11.30 -16.88 -18.99
C TYR A 116 -10.81 -15.67 -19.77
N LEU A 117 -9.57 -15.77 -20.26
CA LEU A 117 -8.94 -14.76 -21.10
C LEU A 117 -8.96 -15.26 -22.56
N PRO A 118 -9.78 -14.67 -23.44
CA PRO A 118 -9.95 -15.14 -24.82
C PRO A 118 -8.71 -14.89 -25.69
N ASP A 119 -8.04 -13.76 -25.51
CA ASP A 119 -6.86 -13.37 -26.29
C ASP A 119 -5.77 -12.78 -25.38
N PRO A 120 -4.85 -13.62 -24.87
CA PRO A 120 -3.78 -13.19 -23.98
C PRO A 120 -2.70 -12.32 -24.65
N GLU A 121 -2.51 -12.46 -25.96
CA GLU A 121 -1.43 -11.78 -26.68
C GLU A 121 -1.90 -10.46 -27.31
N GLY A 122 -3.14 -10.43 -27.85
CA GLY A 122 -3.71 -9.25 -28.48
C GLY A 122 -4.48 -8.32 -27.53
N ASP A 123 -5.35 -8.85 -26.67
CA ASP A 123 -6.13 -8.07 -25.68
C ASP A 123 -6.14 -8.71 -24.29
N PRO A 124 -5.01 -8.63 -23.54
CA PRO A 124 -4.88 -9.23 -22.21
C PRO A 124 -5.74 -8.56 -21.13
N THR A 125 -6.55 -7.56 -21.48
CA THR A 125 -7.40 -6.82 -20.55
C THR A 125 -8.88 -7.16 -20.68
N LEU A 126 -9.29 -7.83 -21.76
CA LEU A 126 -10.67 -8.25 -21.97
C LEU A 126 -10.89 -9.63 -21.35
N VAL A 127 -11.71 -9.70 -20.31
CA VAL A 127 -12.06 -10.98 -19.66
C VAL A 127 -13.49 -11.35 -20.02
N ARG A 128 -13.67 -12.62 -20.38
CA ARG A 128 -14.98 -13.21 -20.67
C ARG A 128 -15.43 -14.13 -19.55
N GLY A 129 -16.73 -14.12 -19.31
CA GLY A 129 -17.38 -14.94 -18.30
C GLY A 129 -18.33 -15.97 -18.90
N THR A 130 -18.35 -17.15 -18.31
CA THR A 130 -19.28 -18.25 -18.61
C THR A 130 -20.20 -18.46 -17.42
N GLY A 131 -21.51 -18.26 -17.60
CA GLY A 131 -22.48 -18.32 -16.50
C GLY A 131 -22.33 -17.17 -15.49
N THR A 132 -21.74 -16.05 -15.92
CA THR A 132 -21.62 -14.80 -15.16
C THR A 132 -22.71 -13.82 -15.58
N ASP A 133 -23.02 -12.86 -14.71
CA ASP A 133 -23.83 -11.69 -15.04
C ASP A 133 -23.11 -10.43 -14.51
N PHE A 134 -22.20 -9.89 -15.31
CA PHE A 134 -21.39 -8.74 -14.91
C PHE A 134 -22.18 -7.43 -14.80
N LEU A 135 -23.43 -7.39 -15.26
CA LEU A 135 -24.29 -6.20 -15.14
C LEU A 135 -24.87 -6.02 -13.73
N ASP A 136 -24.74 -7.02 -12.85
CA ASP A 136 -25.13 -6.87 -11.45
C ASP A 136 -24.15 -5.94 -10.71
N GLU A 137 -24.45 -4.64 -10.70
CA GLU A 137 -23.66 -3.59 -10.05
C GLU A 137 -23.45 -3.81 -8.55
N LYS A 138 -24.30 -4.62 -7.89
CA LYS A 138 -24.13 -4.97 -6.46
C LYS A 138 -22.98 -5.94 -6.24
N VAL A 139 -22.64 -6.71 -7.27
CA VAL A 139 -21.58 -7.73 -7.26
C VAL A 139 -20.32 -7.20 -7.96
N TYR A 140 -20.49 -6.56 -9.12
CA TYR A 140 -19.41 -6.08 -9.98
C TYR A 140 -19.42 -4.55 -10.02
N MET A 141 -18.59 -3.93 -9.18
CA MET A 141 -18.45 -2.48 -9.14
C MET A 141 -17.26 -2.03 -9.99
N LEU A 142 -17.40 -0.88 -10.66
CA LEU A 142 -16.27 -0.19 -11.30
C LEU A 142 -15.20 0.13 -10.24
N GLY A 143 -13.94 -0.23 -10.52
CA GLY A 143 -12.84 -0.14 -9.56
C GLY A 143 -12.82 -1.22 -8.48
N GLY A 144 -13.77 -2.17 -8.49
CA GLY A 144 -13.72 -3.41 -7.72
C GLY A 144 -12.65 -4.37 -8.25
N LEU A 145 -12.33 -5.43 -7.49
CA LEU A 145 -11.32 -6.41 -7.87
C LEU A 145 -11.94 -7.73 -8.32
N LEU A 146 -11.35 -8.31 -9.35
CA LEU A 146 -11.42 -9.75 -9.62
C LEU A 146 -10.22 -10.44 -8.97
N VAL A 147 -10.45 -11.56 -8.32
CA VAL A 147 -9.43 -12.31 -7.58
C VAL A 147 -9.47 -13.76 -8.02
N LEU A 148 -8.34 -14.26 -8.50
CA LEU A 148 -8.19 -15.66 -8.87
C LEU A 148 -7.97 -16.55 -7.64
N PRO A 149 -8.28 -17.86 -7.74
CA PRO A 149 -7.99 -18.81 -6.69
C PRO A 149 -6.50 -18.83 -6.36
N SER A 150 -6.18 -18.94 -5.07
CA SER A 150 -4.80 -18.96 -4.60
C SER A 150 -4.11 -20.26 -5.01
N VAL A 151 -2.94 -20.14 -5.65
CA VAL A 151 -2.05 -21.27 -5.98
C VAL A 151 -0.69 -20.97 -5.34
N ASN A 152 -0.09 -21.94 -4.64
CA ASN A 152 1.18 -21.76 -3.91
C ASN A 152 1.15 -20.55 -2.93
N ASN A 153 0.04 -20.37 -2.20
CA ASN A 153 -0.18 -19.24 -1.28
C ASN A 153 -0.13 -17.84 -1.93
N SER A 154 -0.25 -17.75 -3.26
CA SER A 154 -0.33 -16.49 -3.98
C SER A 154 -1.62 -16.42 -4.78
N ALA A 155 -2.37 -15.32 -4.62
CA ALA A 155 -3.60 -15.06 -5.35
C ALA A 155 -3.43 -13.83 -6.25
N ALA A 156 -3.63 -13.99 -7.55
CA ALA A 156 -3.59 -12.88 -8.49
C ALA A 156 -4.90 -12.09 -8.44
N ASN A 157 -4.82 -10.76 -8.56
CA ASN A 157 -6.00 -9.90 -8.59
C ASN A 157 -5.78 -8.68 -9.49
N THR A 158 -6.86 -8.08 -9.96
CA THR A 158 -6.84 -6.88 -10.80
C THR A 158 -8.15 -6.10 -10.72
N GLU A 159 -8.09 -4.81 -11.04
CA GLU A 159 -9.22 -3.87 -10.97
C GLU A 159 -10.08 -3.90 -12.24
N ILE A 160 -11.39 -3.88 -12.06
CA ILE A 160 -12.38 -3.71 -13.13
C ILE A 160 -12.35 -2.26 -13.59
N LYS A 161 -12.06 -2.01 -14.87
CA LYS A 161 -12.09 -0.66 -15.47
C LYS A 161 -13.46 -0.33 -16.00
N GLU A 162 -14.11 -1.29 -16.65
CA GLU A 162 -15.37 -1.09 -17.36
C GLU A 162 -16.13 -2.41 -17.46
N VAL A 163 -17.45 -2.35 -17.36
CA VAL A 163 -18.36 -3.49 -17.64
C VAL A 163 -18.94 -3.26 -19.02
N ILE A 164 -18.69 -4.18 -19.95
CA ILE A 164 -19.12 -4.05 -21.35
C ILE A 164 -20.48 -4.74 -21.54
N SER A 165 -20.65 -5.95 -21.01
CA SER A 165 -21.87 -6.73 -21.10
C SER A 165 -21.99 -7.73 -19.95
N ALA A 166 -23.08 -8.50 -19.88
CA ALA A 166 -23.26 -9.55 -18.87
C ALA A 166 -22.14 -10.62 -18.86
N THR A 167 -21.43 -10.78 -19.98
CA THR A 167 -20.36 -11.78 -20.15
C THR A 167 -19.00 -11.18 -20.46
N GLU A 168 -18.87 -9.85 -20.57
CA GLU A 168 -17.61 -9.18 -20.90
C GLU A 168 -17.30 -8.02 -19.96
N ILE A 169 -16.10 -8.02 -19.41
CA ILE A 169 -15.56 -6.92 -18.60
C ILE A 169 -14.14 -6.60 -19.04
N ARG A 170 -13.79 -5.33 -18.92
CA ARG A 170 -12.46 -4.83 -19.21
C ARG A 170 -11.73 -4.47 -17.94
N LEU A 171 -10.52 -4.98 -17.82
CA LEU A 171 -9.65 -4.73 -16.69
C LEU A 171 -8.84 -3.46 -16.87
N LYS A 172 -8.45 -2.85 -15.75
CA LYS A 172 -7.54 -1.70 -15.75
C LYS A 172 -6.11 -2.12 -16.08
N LYS A 173 -5.73 -3.33 -15.67
CA LYS A 173 -4.44 -3.97 -15.95
C LYS A 173 -4.66 -5.45 -16.19
N ALA A 174 -3.88 -6.04 -17.08
CA ALA A 174 -3.84 -7.48 -17.26
C ALA A 174 -3.43 -8.21 -15.97
N PHE A 175 -3.91 -9.44 -15.79
CA PHE A 175 -3.35 -10.33 -14.78
C PHE A 175 -1.87 -10.57 -15.06
N ARG A 176 -1.05 -10.57 -14.00
CA ARG A 176 0.40 -10.75 -14.10
C ARG A 176 0.81 -12.08 -13.48
N GLY A 177 1.81 -12.70 -14.11
CA GLY A 177 2.43 -13.94 -13.64
C GLY A 177 1.87 -15.17 -14.36
N ASP A 178 2.77 -16.10 -14.63
CA ASP A 178 2.51 -17.29 -15.47
C ASP A 178 1.37 -18.16 -14.90
N ILE A 179 1.28 -18.23 -13.57
CA ILE A 179 0.19 -18.93 -12.85
C ILE A 179 -1.18 -18.33 -13.19
N ALA A 180 -1.30 -17.00 -13.16
CA ALA A 180 -2.56 -16.32 -13.41
C ALA A 180 -3.00 -16.46 -14.86
N ILE A 181 -2.03 -16.40 -15.79
CA ILE A 181 -2.30 -16.60 -17.21
C ILE A 181 -2.72 -18.05 -17.46
N LYS A 182 -1.99 -19.03 -16.93
CA LYS A 182 -2.37 -20.45 -17.01
C LYS A 182 -3.76 -20.73 -16.47
N GLN A 183 -4.11 -20.13 -15.33
CA GLN A 183 -5.46 -20.23 -14.76
C GLN A 183 -6.54 -19.59 -15.64
N LEU A 184 -6.21 -18.63 -16.50
CA LEU A 184 -7.20 -17.94 -17.33
C LEU A 184 -7.30 -18.47 -18.76
N THR A 185 -6.27 -19.17 -19.24
CA THR A 185 -6.18 -19.66 -20.62
C THR A 185 -6.18 -21.18 -20.70
N GLY A 186 -5.87 -21.86 -19.60
CA GLY A 186 -5.59 -23.29 -19.61
C GLY A 186 -4.34 -23.63 -20.43
N GLN A 187 -3.41 -22.70 -20.68
CA GLN A 187 -2.19 -22.99 -21.42
C GLN A 187 -0.94 -22.65 -20.59
N ASP A 188 0.06 -23.53 -20.63
CA ASP A 188 1.38 -23.27 -20.08
C ASP A 188 2.14 -22.34 -21.03
N ILE A 189 2.07 -21.04 -20.77
CA ILE A 189 2.94 -20.06 -21.46
C ILE A 189 4.29 -20.08 -20.74
N GLY A 190 5.15 -21.04 -21.10
CA GLY A 190 6.45 -21.21 -20.46
C GLY A 190 7.46 -20.15 -20.88
N GLN A 191 7.98 -19.39 -19.91
CA GLN A 191 9.41 -19.13 -19.67
C GLN A 191 9.57 -18.30 -18.37
N GLY A 192 9.38 -18.95 -17.21
CA GLY A 192 9.53 -18.30 -15.90
C GLY A 192 9.63 -19.33 -14.76
N ASN A 193 10.37 -18.97 -13.70
CA ASN A 193 10.91 -19.86 -12.66
C ASN A 193 9.88 -20.50 -11.69
N GLY A 194 8.64 -20.75 -12.12
CA GLY A 194 7.58 -21.32 -11.30
C GLY A 194 7.11 -22.67 -11.82
N HIS A 195 7.84 -23.75 -11.51
CA HIS A 195 7.29 -25.10 -11.65
C HIS A 195 6.29 -25.38 -10.53
N LEU A 196 5.12 -25.93 -10.89
CA LEU A 196 4.25 -26.63 -9.93
C LEU A 196 4.94 -27.97 -9.54
N PRO A 197 4.80 -28.45 -8.29
CA PRO A 197 5.18 -29.81 -7.94
C PRO A 197 4.42 -30.81 -8.81
N SER A 198 5.10 -31.87 -9.24
CA SER A 198 4.67 -32.88 -10.21
C SER A 198 3.41 -33.68 -9.87
N ASP A 199 2.78 -33.43 -8.71
CA ASP A 199 1.80 -34.34 -8.13
C ASP A 199 0.37 -33.77 -8.08
N SER A 200 0.10 -32.67 -8.77
CA SER A 200 -1.29 -32.22 -9.01
C SER A 200 -1.78 -32.77 -10.35
N PRO A 201 -2.94 -33.46 -10.41
CA PRO A 201 -3.47 -33.94 -11.68
C PRO A 201 -3.62 -32.76 -12.66
N PRO A 202 -3.37 -32.97 -13.96
CA PRO A 202 -3.47 -31.92 -14.96
C PRO A 202 -4.96 -31.59 -15.16
N GLU A 203 -5.52 -30.72 -14.32
CA GLU A 203 -6.87 -30.23 -14.56
C GLU A 203 -6.84 -29.16 -15.67
N LYS A 204 -7.08 -29.69 -16.88
CA LYS A 204 -7.77 -29.06 -18.02
C LYS A 204 -7.03 -27.91 -18.70
N SER A 205 -5.87 -28.23 -19.26
CA SER A 205 -5.26 -27.47 -20.35
C SER A 205 -5.61 -28.09 -21.70
N GLY A 206 -6.44 -27.41 -22.53
CA GLY A 206 -6.90 -27.90 -23.84
C GLY A 206 -8.02 -27.05 -24.47
N ALA A 207 -8.47 -27.44 -25.67
CA ALA A 207 -9.43 -26.72 -26.52
C ALA A 207 -10.87 -26.55 -25.95
N GLU A 208 -11.15 -27.12 -24.77
CA GLU A 208 -12.42 -26.99 -24.04
C GLU A 208 -12.24 -26.31 -22.67
N PHE A 209 -11.39 -25.28 -22.60
CA PHE A 209 -11.22 -24.52 -21.37
C PHE A 209 -12.48 -23.70 -21.05
N GLN A 210 -13.26 -24.17 -20.07
CA GLN A 210 -14.52 -23.53 -19.66
C GLN A 210 -14.34 -22.38 -18.66
N GLY A 211 -13.11 -21.90 -18.44
CA GLY A 211 -12.80 -20.87 -17.46
C GLY A 211 -12.49 -21.38 -16.05
N THR A 212 -12.03 -20.47 -15.21
CA THR A 212 -11.70 -20.69 -13.80
C THR A 212 -12.67 -19.93 -12.89
N SER A 213 -12.97 -20.51 -11.73
CA SER A 213 -13.76 -19.84 -10.69
C SER A 213 -13.00 -18.63 -10.15
N PHE A 214 -13.72 -17.63 -9.66
CA PHE A 214 -13.09 -16.40 -9.17
C PHE A 214 -13.89 -15.80 -8.01
N ASP A 215 -13.20 -15.01 -7.21
CA ASP A 215 -13.81 -14.17 -6.18
C ASP A 215 -13.90 -12.72 -6.68
N VAL A 216 -14.89 -11.97 -6.20
CA VAL A 216 -15.03 -10.53 -6.40
C VAL A 216 -14.85 -9.80 -5.08
N ALA A 217 -14.22 -8.63 -5.14
CA ALA A 217 -14.14 -7.72 -4.01
C ALA A 217 -14.64 -6.32 -4.38
N PRO A 218 -15.39 -5.64 -3.49
CA PRO A 218 -15.93 -4.32 -3.75
C PRO A 218 -14.82 -3.27 -3.83
N HIS A 219 -15.10 -2.17 -4.52
CA HIS A 219 -14.26 -0.98 -4.44
C HIS A 219 -14.37 -0.39 -3.03
N ILE A 220 -13.25 -0.24 -2.33
CA ILE A 220 -13.24 0.36 -0.99
C ILE A 220 -12.84 1.82 -1.09
N ASN A 221 -13.72 2.69 -0.62
CA ASN A 221 -13.40 4.07 -0.39
C ASN A 221 -12.43 4.18 0.81
N GLN A 222 -11.18 4.51 0.53
CA GLN A 222 -10.10 4.59 1.52
C GLN A 222 -10.11 5.92 2.29
N SER A 223 -10.99 6.88 1.95
CA SER A 223 -11.03 8.22 2.57
C SER A 223 -11.14 8.17 4.09
N ASN A 224 -11.94 7.25 4.64
CA ASN A 224 -12.12 7.15 6.09
C ASN A 224 -10.84 6.76 6.85
N VAL A 225 -9.98 5.95 6.22
CA VAL A 225 -8.70 5.55 6.81
C VAL A 225 -7.75 6.73 6.85
N TYR A 226 -7.64 7.43 5.71
CA TYR A 226 -6.80 8.62 5.61
C TYR A 226 -7.27 9.72 6.56
N GLU A 227 -8.58 9.93 6.69
CA GLU A 227 -9.16 10.91 7.62
C GLU A 227 -8.80 10.60 9.09
N ALA A 228 -8.84 9.34 9.50
CA ALA A 228 -8.44 8.92 10.85
C ALA A 228 -6.93 9.15 11.08
N VAL A 229 -6.11 8.87 10.07
CA VAL A 229 -4.66 9.13 10.08
C VAL A 229 -4.38 10.63 10.16
N PHE A 230 -5.02 11.45 9.32
CA PHE A 230 -4.84 12.89 9.30
C PHE A 230 -5.29 13.53 10.61
N THR A 231 -6.41 13.09 11.17
CA THR A 231 -6.86 13.53 12.50
C THR A 231 -5.80 13.27 13.56
N ARG A 232 -5.18 12.09 13.55
CA ARG A 232 -4.12 11.74 14.51
C ARG A 232 -2.85 12.55 14.32
N ILE A 233 -2.46 12.81 13.07
CA ILE A 233 -1.32 13.65 12.73
C ILE A 233 -1.58 15.10 13.16
N ARG A 234 -2.78 15.63 12.93
CA ARG A 234 -3.22 16.98 13.32
C ARG A 234 -3.18 17.18 14.84
N GLU A 235 -3.48 16.13 15.61
CA GLU A 235 -3.31 16.13 17.07
C GLU A 235 -1.85 16.01 17.54
N GLY A 236 -0.89 15.94 16.62
CA GLY A 236 0.52 15.75 16.93
C GLY A 236 0.83 14.35 17.47
N GLY A 237 0.02 13.34 17.12
CA GLY A 237 0.17 11.95 17.57
C GLY A 237 1.23 11.14 16.80
N CYS A 238 1.40 9.87 17.18
CA CYS A 238 2.27 8.94 16.47
C CYS A 238 1.46 7.87 15.75
N ILE A 239 1.87 7.55 14.52
CA ILE A 239 1.32 6.45 13.73
C ILE A 239 2.43 5.43 13.48
N GLY A 240 2.10 4.14 13.61
CA GLY A 240 2.97 3.03 13.24
C GLY A 240 2.44 2.32 12.00
N ILE A 241 3.31 2.10 11.02
CA ILE A 241 2.99 1.32 9.83
C ILE A 241 4.09 0.29 9.53
N PHE A 242 3.65 -0.89 9.12
CA PHE A 242 4.49 -1.91 8.49
C PHE A 242 4.21 -1.86 6.97
N PRO A 243 5.08 -1.22 6.19
CA PRO A 243 4.83 -0.89 4.78
C PRO A 243 4.76 -2.11 3.86
N GLU A 244 5.19 -3.28 4.36
CA GLU A 244 5.17 -4.59 3.72
C GLU A 244 3.73 -5.12 3.53
N GLY A 245 2.81 -4.74 4.43
CA GLY A 245 1.39 -5.09 4.35
C GLY A 245 1.06 -6.58 4.55
N GLY A 246 2.02 -7.35 5.06
CA GLY A 246 1.94 -8.74 5.52
C GLY A 246 3.16 -9.03 6.42
N SER A 247 3.10 -10.09 7.24
CA SER A 247 4.24 -10.50 8.08
C SER A 247 4.97 -11.71 7.46
N HIS A 248 6.29 -11.72 7.51
CA HIS A 248 7.11 -12.83 7.02
C HIS A 248 8.42 -13.01 7.81
N ASP A 249 8.95 -14.22 7.82
CA ASP A 249 10.21 -14.55 8.50
C ASP A 249 11.46 -14.35 7.60
N ARG A 250 11.33 -13.60 6.49
CA ARG A 250 12.45 -13.27 5.60
C ARG A 250 13.22 -12.07 6.12
N THR A 251 14.54 -12.07 5.90
CA THR A 251 15.47 -10.99 6.29
C THR A 251 15.44 -9.79 5.34
N GLU A 252 14.81 -9.92 4.17
CA GLU A 252 14.70 -8.88 3.15
C GLU A 252 13.41 -8.07 3.30
N LEU A 253 13.47 -6.77 2.99
CA LEU A 253 12.32 -5.88 3.01
C LEU A 253 11.40 -6.16 1.80
N LEU A 254 10.08 -6.27 2.04
CA LEU A 254 9.13 -6.22 0.93
C LEU A 254 9.02 -4.80 0.36
N PRO A 255 8.63 -4.65 -0.92
CA PRO A 255 8.43 -3.34 -1.55
C PRO A 255 7.48 -2.45 -0.73
N LEU A 256 7.97 -1.27 -0.35
CA LEU A 256 7.19 -0.31 0.42
C LEU A 256 5.95 0.13 -0.36
N LYS A 257 4.76 -0.05 0.21
CA LYS A 257 3.52 0.42 -0.42
C LYS A 257 3.43 1.95 -0.39
N ALA A 258 2.90 2.52 -1.48
CA ALA A 258 2.75 3.98 -1.66
C ALA A 258 1.85 4.67 -0.61
N GLY A 259 1.08 3.91 0.17
CA GLY A 259 0.20 4.44 1.22
C GLY A 259 0.91 5.30 2.26
N LEU A 260 2.18 5.00 2.57
CA LEU A 260 3.00 5.85 3.46
C LEU A 260 3.15 7.27 2.92
N ALA A 261 3.51 7.40 1.64
CA ALA A 261 3.70 8.68 1.00
C ALA A 261 2.38 9.48 0.94
N ILE A 262 1.27 8.81 0.62
CA ILE A 262 -0.07 9.42 0.60
C ILE A 262 -0.45 9.95 1.98
N MET A 263 -0.22 9.18 3.05
CA MET A 263 -0.55 9.63 4.41
C MET A 263 0.29 10.85 4.83
N ALA A 264 1.59 10.81 4.58
CA ALA A 264 2.48 11.89 5.00
C ALA A 264 2.24 13.18 4.21
N LEU A 265 2.01 13.06 2.90
CA LEU A 265 1.80 14.19 2.00
C LEU A 265 0.37 14.73 2.09
N GLY A 266 -0.62 13.86 2.29
CA GLY A 266 -2.00 14.27 2.55
C GLY A 266 -2.13 15.06 3.85
N ALA A 267 -1.45 14.64 4.92
CA ALA A 267 -1.42 15.42 6.16
C ALA A 267 -0.79 16.82 5.98
N LEU A 268 0.23 16.93 5.13
CA LEU A 268 0.86 18.19 4.78
C LEU A 268 0.00 19.05 3.84
N ALA A 269 -0.84 18.42 3.01
CA ALA A 269 -1.83 19.11 2.18
C ALA A 269 -2.86 19.83 3.05
N GLU A 270 -3.34 19.13 4.08
CA GLU A 270 -4.37 19.62 4.98
C GLU A 270 -3.81 20.64 5.98
N ASN A 271 -2.61 20.39 6.49
CA ASN A 271 -1.91 21.30 7.38
C ASN A 271 -0.41 21.38 7.02
N PRO A 272 0.00 22.40 6.24
CA PRO A 272 1.39 22.59 5.81
C PRO A 272 2.39 22.71 6.97
N ASP A 273 1.95 23.18 8.13
CA ASP A 273 2.81 23.41 9.29
C ASP A 273 2.72 22.30 10.33
N CYS A 274 2.07 21.17 10.01
CA CYS A 274 1.95 20.05 10.94
C CYS A 274 3.32 19.43 11.33
N GLY A 275 4.37 19.63 10.53
CA GLY A 275 5.73 19.19 10.86
C GLY A 275 5.87 17.66 10.95
N VAL A 276 5.10 16.91 10.16
CA VAL A 276 5.17 15.44 10.16
C VAL A 276 6.56 14.94 9.79
N THR A 277 7.06 14.00 10.59
CA THR A 277 8.35 13.35 10.39
C THR A 277 8.17 11.86 10.20
N ILE A 278 8.99 11.27 9.33
CA ILE A 278 9.01 9.82 9.11
C ILE A 278 10.24 9.26 9.82
N VAL A 279 10.05 8.32 10.74
CA VAL A 279 11.15 7.64 11.43
C VAL A 279 11.21 6.20 10.94
N PRO A 280 12.23 5.83 10.14
CA PRO A 280 12.44 4.43 9.79
C PRO A 280 12.89 3.65 11.03
N VAL A 281 12.34 2.46 11.21
CA VAL A 281 12.62 1.59 12.35
C VAL A 281 13.02 0.22 11.82
N GLY A 282 14.25 -0.20 12.14
CA GLY A 282 14.74 -1.55 11.88
C GLY A 282 14.36 -2.46 13.04
N MET A 283 13.82 -3.65 12.75
CA MET A 283 13.52 -4.67 13.75
C MET A 283 14.24 -5.98 13.42
N ASN A 284 14.94 -6.57 14.39
CA ASN A 284 15.62 -7.85 14.17
C ASN A 284 15.49 -8.77 15.37
N TYR A 285 15.24 -10.06 15.12
CA TYR A 285 15.08 -11.10 16.13
C TYR A 285 16.24 -12.09 16.07
N PHE A 286 16.91 -12.30 17.20
CA PHE A 286 17.96 -13.30 17.33
C PHE A 286 17.35 -14.65 17.69
N HIS A 287 17.38 -15.60 16.76
CA HIS A 287 16.79 -16.94 16.94
C HIS A 287 15.29 -16.87 17.29
N ALA A 288 14.47 -16.33 16.37
CA ALA A 288 13.04 -16.09 16.57
C ALA A 288 12.23 -17.32 17.03
N HIS A 289 12.69 -18.53 16.70
CA HIS A 289 12.07 -19.80 17.11
C HIS A 289 12.38 -20.22 18.56
N LYS A 290 13.28 -19.53 19.26
CA LYS A 290 13.67 -19.87 20.64
C LYS A 290 12.99 -18.95 21.64
N PHE A 291 12.42 -19.58 22.68
CA PHE A 291 11.97 -18.90 23.88
C PHE A 291 13.16 -18.18 24.53
N ARG A 292 12.92 -16.98 25.08
CA ARG A 292 13.95 -16.11 25.67
C ARG A 292 15.05 -15.70 24.67
N SER A 293 14.66 -15.56 23.41
CA SER A 293 15.45 -14.91 22.38
C SER A 293 15.68 -13.42 22.69
N ARG A 294 16.51 -12.77 21.88
CA ARG A 294 16.77 -11.32 21.97
C ARG A 294 16.16 -10.63 20.76
N ALA A 295 15.69 -9.41 20.94
CA ALA A 295 15.30 -8.54 19.83
C ALA A 295 16.10 -7.25 19.88
N VAL A 296 16.44 -6.71 18.72
CA VAL A 296 17.01 -5.36 18.57
C VAL A 296 16.03 -4.51 17.78
N ILE A 297 15.81 -3.30 18.26
CA ILE A 297 15.09 -2.27 17.52
C ILE A 297 16.05 -1.10 17.31
N GLU A 298 16.15 -0.62 16.08
CA GLU A 298 16.96 0.54 15.76
C GLU A 298 16.13 1.66 15.12
N PHE A 299 16.26 2.87 15.65
CA PHE A 299 15.63 4.05 15.08
C PHE A 299 16.61 4.78 14.15
N GLY A 300 16.22 4.95 12.89
CA GLY A 300 16.97 5.75 11.93
C GLY A 300 16.78 7.26 12.14
N TYR A 301 17.43 8.06 11.30
CA TYR A 301 17.26 9.51 11.33
C TYR A 301 15.84 9.91 10.92
N PRO A 302 15.18 10.83 11.65
CA PRO A 302 13.89 11.38 11.24
C PRO A 302 14.02 12.08 9.89
N ILE A 303 13.18 11.69 8.95
CA ILE A 303 13.08 12.28 7.63
C ILE A 303 11.99 13.35 7.70
N THR A 304 12.40 14.61 7.53
CA THR A 304 11.49 15.74 7.36
C THR A 304 11.05 15.82 5.90
N ILE A 305 9.79 16.15 5.66
CA ILE A 305 9.28 16.32 4.30
C ILE A 305 9.36 17.80 3.95
N ASP A 306 10.36 18.14 3.12
CA ASP A 306 10.61 19.51 2.67
C ASP A 306 9.48 20.05 1.77
N ASN A 307 9.40 21.39 1.70
CA ASN A 307 8.44 22.15 0.89
C ASN A 307 8.40 21.73 -0.60
N GLU A 308 9.52 21.33 -1.19
CA GLU A 308 9.52 20.84 -2.59
C GLU A 308 8.81 19.48 -2.76
N LEU A 309 8.95 18.56 -1.80
CA LEU A 309 8.24 17.27 -1.77
C LEU A 309 6.76 17.45 -1.43
N ARG A 310 6.46 18.36 -0.49
CA ARG A 310 5.09 18.77 -0.10
C ARG A 310 4.26 19.15 -1.33
N LEU A 311 4.79 20.01 -2.20
CA LEU A 311 4.02 20.50 -3.35
C LEU A 311 4.03 19.54 -4.54
N THR A 312 5.06 18.70 -4.68
CA THR A 312 5.13 17.73 -5.79
C THR A 312 4.12 16.60 -5.64
N ALA A 313 3.75 16.21 -4.41
CA ALA A 313 2.82 15.11 -4.17
C ALA A 313 1.38 15.56 -3.83
N VAL A 314 1.21 16.74 -3.25
CA VAL A 314 -0.13 17.32 -3.04
C VAL A 314 -0.76 17.83 -4.34
N THR A 315 0.04 18.03 -5.40
CA THR A 315 -0.48 18.34 -6.74
C THR A 315 -0.73 17.15 -7.64
N THR A 316 -0.50 15.91 -7.17
CA THR A 316 -0.76 14.72 -7.99
C THR A 316 -2.22 14.31 -7.88
N LEU A 317 -3.08 15.09 -8.52
CA LEU A 317 -4.38 14.62 -9.02
C LEU A 317 -4.21 13.63 -10.20
N ALA A 318 -3.02 13.04 -10.37
CA ALA A 318 -2.75 12.11 -11.44
C ALA A 318 -3.49 10.79 -11.14
N PRO A 319 -4.39 10.33 -12.02
CA PRO A 319 -5.20 9.13 -11.80
C PRO A 319 -4.37 7.84 -11.69
N ASP A 320 -3.10 7.88 -12.11
CA ASP A 320 -2.19 6.74 -12.10
C ASP A 320 -0.71 7.21 -12.14
N TYR A 321 0.20 6.27 -11.83
CA TYR A 321 1.64 6.48 -11.78
C TYR A 321 2.25 6.90 -13.13
N ASP A 322 1.74 6.39 -14.26
CA ASP A 322 2.27 6.71 -15.58
C ASP A 322 1.92 8.16 -15.96
N THR A 323 0.71 8.59 -15.62
CA THR A 323 0.28 9.98 -15.75
C THR A 323 1.14 10.89 -14.86
N LEU A 324 1.46 10.48 -13.64
CA LEU A 324 2.36 11.24 -12.77
C LEU A 324 3.75 11.44 -13.40
N MET A 325 4.36 10.36 -13.92
CA MET A 325 5.66 10.43 -14.59
C MET A 325 5.64 11.31 -15.83
N LEU A 326 4.55 11.28 -16.61
CA LEU A 326 4.35 12.17 -17.74
C LEU A 326 4.34 13.64 -17.30
N ILE A 327 3.52 14.00 -16.30
CA ILE A 327 3.44 15.38 -15.82
C ILE A 327 4.79 15.86 -15.26
N GLN A 328 5.51 15.00 -14.54
CA GLN A 328 6.83 15.35 -14.00
C GLN A 328 7.86 15.63 -15.11
N ALA A 329 7.89 14.79 -16.16
CA ALA A 329 8.78 14.99 -17.31
C ALA A 329 8.42 16.27 -18.08
N VAL A 330 7.13 16.50 -18.36
CA VAL A 330 6.66 17.69 -19.08
C VAL A 330 6.95 18.97 -18.29
N ARG A 331 6.74 18.98 -16.97
CA ARG A 331 7.09 20.13 -16.13
C ARG A 331 8.57 20.49 -16.25
N ARG A 332 9.46 19.48 -16.29
CA ARG A 332 10.91 19.71 -16.44
C ARG A 332 11.26 20.28 -17.80
N LEU A 333 10.65 19.77 -18.86
CA LEU A 333 10.82 20.32 -20.21
C LEU A 333 10.31 21.77 -20.32
N TYR A 334 9.24 22.08 -19.62
CA TYR A 334 8.67 23.44 -19.58
C TYR A 334 9.49 24.41 -18.72
N ASN A 335 10.32 23.90 -17.80
CA ASN A 335 11.15 24.74 -16.96
C ASN A 335 12.45 25.13 -17.70
N PRO A 336 12.71 26.43 -17.95
CA PRO A 336 13.94 26.85 -18.62
C PRO A 336 15.20 26.40 -17.86
N LYS A 337 16.21 25.92 -18.62
CA LYS A 337 17.50 25.45 -18.08
C LYS A 337 18.10 26.51 -17.15
N GLY A 338 18.47 26.10 -15.94
CA GLY A 338 19.18 26.93 -14.96
C GLY A 338 18.31 27.80 -14.04
N LYS A 339 16.98 27.81 -14.16
CA LYS A 339 16.10 28.54 -13.20
C LYS A 339 15.26 27.57 -12.38
N ARG A 340 15.35 27.66 -11.05
CA ARG A 340 14.39 27.00 -10.14
C ARG A 340 13.10 27.82 -10.13
N LEU A 341 11.98 27.21 -10.50
CA LEU A 341 10.68 27.87 -10.45
C LEU A 341 10.30 28.16 -8.99
N PRO A 342 9.79 29.37 -8.67
CA PRO A 342 9.18 29.62 -7.38
C PRO A 342 8.08 28.61 -7.09
N LEU A 343 8.03 28.17 -5.85
CA LEU A 343 7.19 27.08 -5.37
C LEU A 343 5.69 27.21 -5.75
N PRO A 344 5.04 28.40 -5.68
CA PRO A 344 3.65 28.56 -6.11
C PRO A 344 3.45 28.33 -7.63
N MET A 345 4.44 28.72 -8.44
CA MET A 345 4.38 28.61 -9.90
C MET A 345 4.53 27.16 -10.34
N ALA A 346 5.38 26.38 -9.66
CA ALA A 346 5.54 24.95 -9.92
C ALA A 346 4.23 24.18 -9.66
N VAL A 347 3.45 24.59 -8.65
CA VAL A 347 2.15 23.97 -8.33
C VAL A 347 1.05 24.35 -9.29
N GLU A 348 0.95 25.63 -9.64
CA GLU A 348 -0.02 26.06 -10.62
C GLU A 348 0.26 25.40 -11.99
N LEU A 349 1.53 25.27 -12.36
CA LEU A 349 1.95 24.55 -13.57
C LEU A 349 1.53 23.07 -13.53
N ASN A 350 1.80 22.35 -12.44
CA ASN A 350 1.35 20.96 -12.28
C ASN A 350 -0.17 20.83 -12.35
N ARG A 351 -0.92 21.71 -11.66
CA ARG A 351 -2.39 21.70 -11.66
C ARG A 351 -2.95 21.89 -13.07
N ARG A 352 -2.40 22.84 -13.84
CA ARG A 352 -2.78 23.09 -15.23
C ARG A 352 -2.41 21.92 -16.15
N LEU A 353 -1.23 21.33 -15.96
CA LEU A 353 -0.78 20.18 -16.74
C LEU A 353 -1.66 18.95 -16.50
N VAL A 354 -2.04 18.66 -15.25
CA VAL A 354 -2.97 17.56 -14.94
C VAL A 354 -4.35 17.85 -15.54
N LYS A 355 -4.89 19.06 -15.35
CA LYS A 355 -6.19 19.43 -15.93
C LYS A 355 -6.17 19.28 -17.46
N GLY A 356 -5.13 19.78 -18.12
CA GLY A 356 -4.94 19.66 -19.56
C GLY A 356 -4.83 18.20 -20.00
N TYR A 357 -4.04 17.38 -19.31
CA TYR A 357 -3.94 15.96 -19.63
C TYR A 357 -5.29 15.25 -19.50
N THR A 358 -6.03 15.46 -18.41
CA THR A 358 -7.35 14.83 -18.23
C THR A 358 -8.34 15.24 -19.32
N THR A 359 -8.30 16.49 -19.78
CA THR A 359 -9.16 16.98 -20.87
C THR A 359 -8.76 16.41 -22.23
N TYR A 360 -7.46 16.25 -22.51
CA TYR A 360 -6.94 15.88 -23.84
C TYR A 360 -6.32 14.48 -23.89
N GLN A 361 -6.59 13.60 -22.91
CA GLN A 361 -5.98 12.26 -22.82
C GLN A 361 -6.26 11.38 -24.03
N SER A 362 -7.35 11.66 -24.76
CA SER A 362 -7.76 10.94 -25.97
C SER A 362 -7.18 11.54 -27.26
N ASP A 363 -6.51 12.69 -27.20
CA ASP A 363 -5.89 13.33 -28.38
C ASP A 363 -4.69 12.49 -28.84
N PRO A 364 -4.60 12.11 -30.14
CA PRO A 364 -3.49 11.30 -30.66
C PRO A 364 -2.10 11.86 -30.36
N ARG A 365 -1.95 13.19 -30.29
CA ARG A 365 -0.69 13.86 -29.98
C ARG A 365 -0.27 13.63 -28.53
N VAL A 366 -1.23 13.69 -27.62
CA VAL A 366 -1.01 13.46 -26.17
C VAL A 366 -0.70 12.00 -25.90
N VAL A 367 -1.40 11.08 -26.58
CA VAL A 367 -1.13 9.64 -26.52
C VAL A 367 0.28 9.33 -27.01
N ASN A 368 0.70 9.91 -28.13
CA ASN A 368 2.06 9.73 -28.66
C ASN A 368 3.12 10.28 -27.70
N LEU A 369 2.93 11.49 -27.17
CA LEU A 369 3.82 12.08 -26.16
C LEU A 369 3.97 11.18 -24.92
N LYS A 370 2.85 10.63 -24.42
CA LYS A 370 2.86 9.70 -23.29
C LYS A 370 3.72 8.47 -23.59
N GLN A 371 3.57 7.87 -24.77
CA GLN A 371 4.37 6.71 -25.17
C GLN A 371 5.87 7.05 -25.24
N GLN A 372 6.24 8.21 -25.78
CA GLN A 372 7.63 8.66 -25.84
C GLN A 372 8.24 8.85 -24.45
N VAL A 373 7.53 9.51 -23.53
CA VAL A 373 8.00 9.71 -22.16
C VAL A 373 8.13 8.39 -21.39
N LEU A 374 7.19 7.45 -21.58
CA LEU A 374 7.28 6.12 -20.98
C LEU A 374 8.44 5.29 -21.56
N ALA A 375 8.74 5.43 -22.85
CA ALA A 375 9.91 4.81 -23.45
C ALA A 375 11.21 5.39 -22.87
N TYR A 376 11.29 6.72 -22.77
CA TYR A 376 12.41 7.44 -22.15
C TYR A 376 12.66 7.00 -20.70
N ASN A 377 11.62 6.98 -19.85
CA ASN A 377 11.74 6.54 -18.45
C ASN A 377 12.16 5.07 -18.34
N ARG A 378 11.70 4.20 -19.25
CA ARG A 378 12.16 2.80 -19.31
C ARG A 378 13.64 2.71 -19.65
N THR A 379 14.13 3.54 -20.58
CA THR A 379 15.55 3.61 -20.91
C THR A 379 16.38 4.06 -19.71
N LEU A 380 15.97 5.13 -19.04
CA LEU A 380 16.62 5.63 -17.82
C LEU A 380 16.70 4.57 -16.72
N PHE A 381 15.61 3.85 -16.48
CA PHE A 381 15.57 2.79 -15.50
C PHE A 381 16.55 1.65 -15.85
N ARG A 382 16.63 1.25 -17.13
CA ARG A 382 17.55 0.19 -17.58
C ARG A 382 19.02 0.55 -17.37
N ILE A 383 19.37 1.82 -17.52
CA ILE A 383 20.74 2.31 -17.33
C ILE A 383 21.03 2.72 -15.87
N GLY A 384 20.07 2.56 -14.95
CA GLY A 384 20.22 2.86 -13.53
C GLY A 384 20.26 4.36 -13.20
N ILE A 385 19.85 5.22 -14.14
CA ILE A 385 19.89 6.68 -14.01
C ILE A 385 18.47 7.18 -13.74
N ARG A 386 18.32 8.11 -12.80
CA ARG A 386 17.05 8.78 -12.52
C ARG A 386 16.95 10.03 -13.38
N ASP A 387 15.74 10.39 -13.79
CA ASP A 387 15.50 11.53 -14.68
C ASP A 387 16.12 12.86 -14.21
N HIS A 388 16.29 13.07 -12.90
CA HIS A 388 16.92 14.30 -12.38
C HIS A 388 18.44 14.33 -12.53
N GLN A 389 19.04 13.18 -12.82
CA GLN A 389 20.48 13.01 -12.99
C GLN A 389 20.90 13.20 -14.46
N VAL A 390 19.94 13.25 -15.39
CA VAL A 390 20.18 13.39 -16.84
C VAL A 390 20.41 14.86 -17.23
N SER A 391 19.89 15.78 -16.42
CA SER A 391 20.06 17.22 -16.60
C SER A 391 21.32 17.72 -15.89
N CYS A 392 22.42 17.78 -16.65
CA CYS A 392 23.54 18.70 -16.39
C CYS A 392 23.20 20.11 -16.89
#